data_AF-A0A563BEB4-F1
#
_entry.id   AF-A0A563BEB4-F1
#
_cell.length_a   1.000
_cell.length_b   1.000
_cell.length_c   1.000
_cell.angle_alpha   90.00
_cell.angle_beta   90.00
_cell.angle_gamma   90.00
#
_symmetry.space_group_name_H-M   'P 1'
#
loop_
_entity.id
_entity.type
_entity.pdbx_description
1 polymer ?
#
loop_
_entity_poly.entity_id
_entity_poly.type
_entity_poly.pdbx_seq_one_letter_code
_entity_poly.pdbx_strand_id
1 'polypeptide(L)' 'MAKIVVALGGNALSRDGKATAKDQLEVANQTAKELAKLVAAGHQLVIVHGNGPQIGNI' A
#
# COMPACT_ATOMS: atom_id res chain seq x y z
N MET A 1 -21.56 -6.25 -0.80
CA MET A 1 -20.98 -5.06 -0.12
C MET A 1 -20.49 -5.49 1.26
N ALA A 2 -19.23 -5.22 1.59
CA ALA A 2 -18.61 -5.62 2.85
C ALA A 2 -17.60 -4.57 3.31
N LYS A 3 -17.31 -4.54 4.62
CA LYS A 3 -16.21 -3.78 5.20
C LYS A 3 -14.99 -4.69 5.30
N ILE A 4 -13.89 -4.33 4.63
CA ILE A 4 -12.70 -5.15 4.47
C ILE A 4 -11.52 -4.42 5.11
N VAL A 5 -10.79 -5.11 5.99
CA VAL A 5 -9.49 -4.64 6.48
C VAL A 5 -8.42 -5.19 5.55
N VAL A 6 -7.63 -4.30 4.94
CA VAL A 6 -6.53 -4.65 4.05
C VAL A 6 -5.21 -4.31 4.74
N ALA A 7 -4.44 -5.35 5.08
CA ALA A 7 -3.11 -5.19 5.64
C ALA A 7 -2.05 -5.30 4.53
N LEU A 8 -1.39 -4.19 4.22
CA LEU A 8 -0.33 -4.10 3.23
C LEU A 8 1.02 -4.46 3.87
N GLY A 9 1.72 -5.42 3.29
CA GLY A 9 3.09 -5.77 3.68
C GLY A 9 4.11 -4.70 3.26
N GLY A 10 5.33 -4.75 3.79
CA GLY A 10 6.39 -3.76 3.49
C GLY A 10 6.72 -3.62 1.99
N ASN A 11 6.56 -4.71 1.23
CA ASN A 11 6.78 -4.74 -0.22
C ASN A 11 5.73 -3.96 -1.03
N ALA A 12 4.62 -3.57 -0.40
CA ALA A 12 3.55 -2.80 -1.03
C ALA A 12 3.82 -1.28 -1.04
N LEU A 13 4.90 -0.84 -0.38
CA LEU A 13 5.32 0.57 -0.31
C LEU A 13 6.79 0.78 -0.70
N SER A 14 7.59 -0.27 -0.80
CA SER A 14 8.98 -0.20 -1.26
C SER A 14 9.39 -1.54 -1.88
N ARG A 15 10.12 -1.51 -2.99
CA ARG A 15 10.70 -2.71 -3.60
C ARG A 15 12.22 -2.64 -3.52
N ASP A 16 12.84 -3.72 -3.06
CA ASP A 16 14.28 -3.99 -3.18
C ASP A 16 15.22 -2.91 -2.64
N GLY A 17 14.91 -2.32 -1.48
CA GLY A 17 15.77 -1.33 -0.82
C GLY A 17 15.90 0.02 -1.53
N LYS A 18 15.23 0.22 -2.67
CA LYS A 18 15.09 1.53 -3.32
C LYS A 18 14.08 2.36 -2.53
N ALA A 19 14.58 3.35 -1.81
CA ALA A 19 13.84 4.11 -0.81
C ALA A 19 13.63 5.58 -1.20
N THR A 20 13.76 5.95 -2.47
CA THR A 20 13.44 7.33 -2.86
C THR A 20 11.93 7.55 -2.73
N ALA A 21 11.52 8.76 -2.35
CA ALA A 21 10.11 9.12 -2.25
C ALA A 21 9.36 8.85 -3.58
N LYS A 22 10.05 8.99 -4.72
CA LYS A 22 9.49 8.72 -6.05
C LYS A 22 9.18 7.23 -6.25
N ASP A 23 10.11 6.35 -5.92
CA ASP A 23 9.91 4.91 -6.07
C ASP A 23 8.78 4.42 -5.15
N GLN A 24 8.74 4.92 -3.90
CA GLN A 24 7.67 4.61 -2.95
C GLN A 24 6.30 5.08 -3.45
N LEU A 25 6.23 6.29 -4.04
CA LEU A 25 5.00 6.82 -4.62
C LEU A 25 4.52 5.97 -5.81
N GLU A 26 5.44 5.48 -6.65
CA GLU A 26 5.08 4.62 -7.77
C GLU A 26 4.46 3.30 -7.29
N VAL A 27 5.08 2.64 -6.31
CA VAL A 27 4.55 1.39 -5.73
C VAL A 27 3.21 1.64 -5.03
N ALA A 28 3.07 2.74 -4.28
CA ALA A 28 1.81 3.13 -3.65
C ALA A 28 0.69 3.34 -4.68
N ASN A 29 0.98 4.00 -5.81
CA ASN A 29 0.03 4.19 -6.90
C ASN A 29 -0.40 2.87 -7.54
N GLN A 30 0.52 1.91 -7.71
CA GLN A 30 0.18 0.58 -8.22
C GLN A 30 -0.74 -0.17 -7.25
N THR A 31 -0.40 -0.15 -5.94
CA THR A 31 -1.26 -0.74 -4.90
C THR A 31 -2.64 -0.10 -4.87
N ALA A 32 -2.73 1.23 -4.96
CA ALA A 32 -4.00 1.95 -4.95
C ALA A 32 -4.91 1.58 -6.15
N LYS A 33 -4.34 1.33 -7.34
CA LYS A 33 -5.11 0.88 -8.52
C LYS A 33 -5.80 -0.47 -8.26
N GLU A 34 -5.16 -1.38 -7.56
CA GLU A 34 -5.76 -2.68 -7.22
C GLU A 34 -6.85 -2.52 -6.15
N LEU A 35 -6.63 -1.68 -5.14
CA LEU A 35 -7.63 -1.39 -4.10
C LEU A 35 -8.87 -0.67 -4.67
N ALA A 36 -8.68 0.19 -5.68
CA ALA A 36 -9.77 0.90 -6.34
C ALA A 36 -10.78 -0.06 -6.98
N LYS A 37 -10.36 -1.27 -7.40
CA LYS A 37 -11.28 -2.30 -7.93
C LYS A 37 -12.25 -2.79 -6.85
N LEU A 38 -11.77 -2.95 -5.61
CA LEU A 38 -12.62 -3.35 -4.48
C LEU A 38 -13.61 -2.24 -4.10
N VAL A 39 -13.16 -0.98 -4.14
CA VAL A 39 -14.04 0.18 -3.92
C VAL A 39 -15.09 0.27 -5.02
N ALA A 40 -14.70 0.08 -6.29
CA ALA A 40 -15.61 0.06 -7.43
C ALA A 40 -16.64 -1.08 -7.37
N ALA A 41 -16.27 -2.23 -6.78
CA ALA A 41 -17.19 -3.32 -6.47
C ALA A 41 -18.11 -3.03 -5.26
N GLY A 42 -18.04 -1.83 -4.69
CA GLY A 42 -18.90 -1.36 -3.61
C GLY A 42 -18.45 -1.80 -2.21
N HIS A 43 -17.19 -2.15 -2.00
CA HIS A 43 -16.66 -2.45 -0.67
C HIS A 43 -16.15 -1.19 0.04
N GLN A 44 -16.22 -1.19 1.37
CA GLN A 44 -15.55 -0.19 2.21
C GLN A 44 -14.23 -0.78 2.69
N LEU A 45 -13.14 -0.04 2.52
CA LEU A 45 -11.80 -0.50 2.90
C LEU A 45 -11.30 0.25 4.14
N VAL A 46 -10.67 -0.49 5.06
CA VAL A 46 -9.77 0.05 6.09
C VAL A 46 -8.38 -0.45 5.75
N ILE A 47 -7.47 0.45 5.39
CA ILE A 47 -6.14 0.09 4.90
C ILE A 47 -5.12 0.36 6.01
N VAL A 48 -4.31 -0.65 6.32
CA VAL A 48 -3.20 -0.55 7.28
C VAL A 48 -1.93 -1.06 6.62
N HIS A 49 -0.77 -0.61 7.08
CA HIS A 49 0.52 -1.08 6.56
C HIS A 49 1.59 -1.09 7.66
N GLY A 50 2.65 -1.88 7.46
CA GLY A 50 3.88 -1.78 8.25
C GLY A 50 4.78 -0.65 7.75
N ASN A 51 5.64 -0.12 8.62
CA ASN A 51 6.55 1.00 8.34
C ASN A 51 8.04 0.67 8.55
N GLY A 52 8.39 -0.62 8.68
CA GLY A 52 9.73 -1.10 9.03
C GLY A 52 10.84 -0.53 8.14
N PRO A 53 10.78 -0.68 6.80
CA PRO A 53 11.78 -0.10 5.90
C PRO A 53 11.84 1.43 5.92
N GLN A 54 10.70 2.09 6.15
CA GLN A 54 10.59 3.56 6.13
C GLN A 54 11.21 4.19 7.39
N ILE A 55 11.09 3.52 8.54
CA ILE A 55 11.72 3.93 9.79
C ILE A 55 13.15 3.39 9.90
N GLY A 56 13.44 2.21 9.37
CA GLY A 56 14.75 1.58 9.48
C GLY A 56 15.84 2.24 8.62
N ASN A 57 15.48 3.19 7.75
CA ASN A 57 16.40 3.91 6.88
C ASN A 57 16.74 5.32 7.41
N ILE A 58 16.82 5.47 8.73
CA ILE A 58 17.27 6.69 9.45
C ILE A 58 18.75 6.58 9.77
#